data_AF-T1BTG3-F1
#
_entry.id   AF-T1BTG3-F1
#
_cell.length_a   1.000
_cell.length_b   1.000
_cell.length_c   1.000
_cell.angle_alpha   90.00
_cell.angle_beta   90.00
_cell.angle_gamma   90.00
#
_symmetry.space_group_name_H-M   'P 1'
#
loop_
_entity.id
_entity.type
_entity.pdbx_description
1 polymer ?
#
loop_
_entity_poly.entity_id
_entity_poly.type
_entity_poly.pdbx_seq_one_letter_code
_entity_poly.pdbx_strand_id
1 'polypeptide(L)' 'REVEYMNGSVLTRFGALRARDGHPAPYDVKIWNIGNEPYGKWELGHTNVKYYVLKNNEFARAMRRVDP' A
#
# COMPACT_ATOMS: atom_id res chain seq x y z
N ARG A 1 1.82 -5.02 -2.03
CA ARG A 1 2.44 -6.14 -1.27
C ARG A 1 2.43 -5.79 0.21
N GLU A 2 2.77 -4.56 0.52
CA GLU A 2 2.76 -3.85 1.80
C GLU A 2 1.41 -4.02 2.53
N VAL A 3 0.27 -3.84 1.85
CA VAL A 3 -1.05 -4.09 2.48
C VAL A 3 -1.17 -5.51 3.03
N GLU A 4 -0.75 -6.53 2.25
CA GLU A 4 -0.79 -7.93 2.68
C GLU A 4 0.23 -8.20 3.80
N TYR A 5 1.39 -7.55 3.77
CA TYR A 5 2.36 -7.63 4.87
C TYR A 5 1.77 -7.07 6.17
N MET A 6 1.17 -5.87 6.10
CA MET A 6 0.66 -5.19 7.27
C MET A 6 -0.56 -5.90 7.86
N ASN A 7 -1.51 -6.32 7.02
CA ASN A 7 -2.83 -6.76 7.47
C ASN A 7 -3.15 -8.24 7.16
N GLY A 8 -2.38 -8.90 6.29
CA GLY A 8 -2.61 -10.28 5.90
C GLY A 8 -2.41 -11.28 7.05
N SER A 9 -3.07 -12.43 6.92
CA SER A 9 -2.91 -13.56 7.84
C SER A 9 -1.56 -14.24 7.65
N VAL A 10 -1.10 -15.00 8.65
CA VAL A 10 0.15 -15.77 8.59
C VAL A 10 0.16 -16.88 7.52
N LEU A 11 -0.98 -17.15 6.89
CA LEU A 11 -1.10 -18.12 5.78
C LEU A 11 -0.86 -17.47 4.41
N THR A 12 -0.85 -16.14 4.35
CA THR A 12 -0.54 -15.38 3.14
C THR A 12 0.96 -15.17 3.00
N ARG A 13 1.46 -14.93 1.78
CA ARG A 13 2.91 -14.85 1.54
C ARG A 13 3.55 -13.74 2.38
N PHE A 14 2.93 -12.57 2.40
CA PHE A 14 3.50 -11.42 3.10
C PHE A 14 3.09 -11.35 4.59
N GLY A 15 1.95 -11.92 4.98
CA GLY A 15 1.63 -12.08 6.40
C GLY A 15 2.53 -13.11 7.10
N ALA A 16 2.92 -14.19 6.41
CA ALA A 16 3.94 -15.14 6.89
C ALA A 16 5.31 -14.46 7.02
N LEU A 17 5.66 -13.58 6.07
CA LEU A 17 6.89 -12.79 6.12
C LEU A 17 6.91 -11.88 7.35
N ARG A 18 5.82 -11.14 7.61
CA ARG A 18 5.68 -10.31 8.83
C ARG A 18 5.85 -11.14 10.10
N ALA A 19 5.24 -12.32 10.16
CA ALA A 19 5.38 -13.23 11.30
C ALA A 19 6.84 -13.68 11.51
N ARG A 20 7.54 -14.03 10.43
CA ARG A 20 8.96 -14.41 10.46
C ARG A 20 9.85 -13.25 10.91
N ASP A 21 9.50 -12.03 10.55
CA ASP A 21 10.23 -10.83 10.96
C ASP A 21 9.96 -10.45 12.44
N GLY A 22 9.15 -11.22 13.16
CA GLY A 22 8.96 -11.12 14.62
C GLY A 22 7.60 -10.58 15.05
N HIS A 23 6.67 -10.32 14.12
CA HIS A 23 5.33 -9.79 14.45
C HIS A 23 4.20 -10.65 13.85
N PRO A 24 3.78 -11.74 14.52
CA PRO A 24 2.77 -12.65 13.97
C PRO A 24 1.37 -12.03 13.78
N ALA A 25 0.97 -11.10 14.65
CA ALA A 25 -0.35 -10.46 14.57
C ALA A 25 -0.42 -9.40 13.46
N PRO A 26 -1.56 -9.22 12.76
CA PRO A 26 -1.79 -8.07 11.90
C PRO A 26 -1.65 -6.74 12.61
N TYR A 27 -1.13 -5.73 11.90
CA TYR A 27 -1.08 -4.34 12.40
C TYR A 27 -2.44 -3.62 12.29
N ASP A 28 -3.36 -4.17 11.49
CA ASP A 28 -4.72 -3.67 11.30
C ASP A 28 -4.78 -2.20 10.82
N VAL A 29 -3.89 -1.83 9.91
CA VAL A 29 -3.81 -0.46 9.38
C VAL A 29 -5.06 -0.15 8.54
N LYS A 30 -5.88 0.79 9.01
CA LYS A 30 -7.15 1.17 8.36
C LYS A 30 -7.04 2.32 7.37
N ILE A 31 -6.12 3.24 7.62
CA ILE A 31 -5.99 4.48 6.83
C ILE A 31 -4.68 4.46 6.09
N TRP A 32 -4.76 4.60 4.78
CA TRP A 32 -3.62 4.59 3.88
C TRP A 32 -3.58 5.87 3.05
N ASN A 33 -2.38 6.43 2.90
CA ASN A 33 -2.12 7.48 1.94
C ASN A 33 -1.40 6.88 0.73
N ILE A 34 -1.78 7.31 -0.48
CA ILE A 34 -1.20 6.81 -1.74
C ILE A 34 -0.32 7.91 -2.34
N GLY A 35 0.98 7.77 -2.16
CA GLY A 35 1.95 8.80 -2.52
C GLY A 35 2.05 9.87 -1.44
N ASN A 36 2.42 11.09 -1.83
CA ASN A 36 2.56 12.24 -0.95
C ASN A 36 2.14 13.52 -1.70
N GLU A 37 3.08 14.20 -2.39
CA GLU A 37 2.82 15.45 -3.12
C GLU A 37 3.25 15.37 -4.60
N PRO A 38 2.60 14.50 -5.42
CA PRO A 38 3.07 14.22 -6.78
C PRO A 38 3.02 15.44 -7.73
N TYR A 39 2.29 16.50 -7.37
CA TYR A 39 2.23 17.75 -8.13
C TYR A 39 3.45 18.65 -7.90
N GLY A 40 4.19 18.47 -6.80
CA GLY A 40 5.34 19.28 -6.45
C GLY A 40 6.53 18.97 -7.34
N LYS A 41 7.16 19.99 -7.94
CA LYS A 41 8.36 19.79 -8.79
C LYS A 41 9.58 19.32 -7.99
N TRP A 42 9.55 19.50 -6.67
CA TRP A 42 10.56 19.02 -5.73
C TRP A 42 10.42 17.52 -5.41
N GLU A 43 9.26 16.93 -5.70
CA GLU A 43 8.96 15.55 -5.32
C GLU A 43 9.63 14.56 -6.29
N LEU A 44 10.28 13.54 -5.73
CA LEU A 44 10.79 12.43 -6.53
C LEU A 44 9.62 11.69 -7.18
N GLY A 45 9.68 11.58 -8.51
CA GLY A 45 8.58 11.01 -9.27
C GLY A 45 7.42 11.98 -9.48
N HIS A 46 7.66 13.30 -9.39
CA HIS A 46 6.75 14.34 -9.85
C HIS A 46 6.02 13.92 -11.14
N THR A 47 4.70 14.07 -11.14
CA THR A 47 3.86 13.70 -12.28
C THR A 47 2.71 14.68 -12.46
N ASN A 48 2.22 14.79 -13.69
CA ASN A 48 1.05 15.61 -13.95
C ASN A 48 -0.21 14.95 -13.37
N VAL A 49 -1.24 15.77 -13.15
CA VAL A 49 -2.51 15.34 -12.54
C VAL A 49 -3.17 14.21 -13.34
N LYS A 50 -3.11 14.24 -14.68
CA LYS A 50 -3.73 13.22 -15.53
C LYS A 50 -3.15 11.83 -15.26
N TYR A 51 -1.83 11.71 -15.17
CA TYR A 51 -1.19 10.42 -14.87
C TYR A 51 -1.34 10.04 -13.39
N TYR A 52 -1.29 11.00 -12.48
CA TYR A 52 -1.55 10.75 -11.05
C TYR A 52 -2.90 10.08 -10.84
N VAL A 53 -3.98 10.62 -11.42
CA VAL A 53 -5.34 10.08 -11.26
C VAL A 53 -5.42 8.61 -11.70
N LEU A 54 -4.82 8.26 -12.84
CA LEU A 54 -4.81 6.89 -13.35
C LEU A 54 -4.09 5.95 -12.38
N LYS A 55 -2.87 6.31 -12.00
CA LYS A 55 -2.00 5.49 -11.15
C LYS A 55 -2.55 5.37 -9.73
N ASN A 56 -3.02 6.48 -9.14
CA ASN A 56 -3.63 6.50 -7.81
C ASN A 56 -4.85 5.59 -7.74
N ASN A 57 -5.74 5.66 -8.74
CA ASN A 57 -6.93 4.82 -8.78
C ASN A 57 -6.58 3.34 -8.98
N GLU A 58 -5.54 3.03 -9.75
CA GLU A 58 -5.06 1.65 -9.90
C GLU A 58 -4.52 1.09 -8.58
N PHE A 59 -3.68 1.85 -7.85
CA PHE A 59 -3.23 1.46 -6.52
C PHE A 59 -4.41 1.30 -5.56
N ALA A 60 -5.33 2.26 -5.52
CA ALA A 60 -6.46 2.22 -4.61
C ALA A 60 -7.37 0.99 -4.87
N ARG A 61 -7.53 0.57 -6.14
CA ARG A 61 -8.23 -0.68 -6.48
C ARG A 61 -7.42 -1.91 -6.08
N ALA A 62 -6.11 -1.91 -6.33
CA ALA A 62 -5.26 -3.04 -5.98
C ALA A 62 -5.18 -3.27 -4.47
N MET A 63 -5.07 -2.18 -3.69
CA MET A 63 -5.04 -2.23 -2.22
C MET A 63 -6.34 -2.79 -1.65
N ARG A 64 -7.50 -2.30 -2.12
CA ARG A 64 -8.82 -2.82 -1.70
C ARG A 64 -9.08 -4.27 -2.07
N ARG A 65 -8.43 -4.80 -3.12
CA ARG A 65 -8.52 -6.24 -3.43
C ARG A 65 -7.78 -7.12 -2.42
N VAL A 66 -6.78 -6.55 -1.74
CA VAL A 66 -6.02 -7.26 -0.70
C VAL A 66 -6.73 -7.14 0.65
N ASP A 67 -7.23 -5.95 0.96
CA ASP A 67 -7.92 -5.64 2.22
C ASP A 67 -9.08 -4.65 1.92
N PRO A 68 -10.32 -5.14 1.73
CA PRO A 68 -11.50 -4.35 1.35
C PRO A 68 -11.99 -3.36 2.42
#